data_AF-A0A945FM50-F1
#
_entry.id   AF-A0A945FM50-F1
#
_cell.length_a   1.000
_cell.length_b   1.000
_cell.length_c   1.000
_cell.angle_alpha   90.00
_cell.angle_beta   90.00
_cell.angle_gamma   90.00
#
_symmetry.space_group_name_H-M   'P 1'
#
loop_
_entity.id
_entity.type
_entity.pdbx_description
1 polymer ?
#
loop_
_entity_poly.entity_id
_entity_poly.type
_entity_poly.pdbx_seq_one_letter_code
_entity_poly.pdbx_strand_id
1 'polypeptide(L)'
;MKLKLIGVILALSFFSTPSYSTEYIYRDLMANTPPSARCEAQANAEETAQKTYKMKRYSKKFCQTQGYGWGLEKITNTGQVTCNECTDTQGLQKCYIKDITVQCKRIKPGTVGMLPGKG
;
A
#
# COMPACT_ATOMS: atom_id res chain seq x y z
N MET A 1 45.15 29.41 10.97
CA MET A 1 44.71 28.07 10.52
C MET A 1 43.20 27.97 10.30
N LYS A 2 42.35 28.60 11.14
CA LYS A 2 40.87 28.53 11.00
C LYS A 2 40.31 29.10 9.68
N LEU A 3 40.85 30.22 9.16
CA LEU A 3 40.42 30.78 7.86
C LEU A 3 40.74 29.90 6.65
N LYS A 4 41.86 29.17 6.67
CA LYS A 4 42.21 28.23 5.59
C LYS A 4 41.26 27.03 5.56
N LEU A 5 40.83 26.56 6.74
CA LEU A 5 39.85 25.48 6.86
C LEU A 5 38.48 25.90 6.28
N ILE A 6 38.03 27.11 6.60
CA ILE A 6 36.76 27.65 6.09
C ILE A 6 36.80 27.81 4.56
N GLY A 7 37.92 28.30 4.01
CA GLY A 7 38.10 28.42 2.56
C GLY A 7 38.06 27.08 1.83
N VAL A 8 38.65 26.03 2.40
CA VAL A 8 38.61 24.67 1.83
C VAL A 8 37.20 24.09 1.85
N ILE A 9 36.44 24.27 2.94
CA ILE A 9 35.06 23.79 3.05
C ILE A 9 34.16 24.50 2.03
N LEU A 10 34.33 25.81 1.85
CA LEU A 10 33.56 26.57 0.86
C LEU A 10 33.88 26.12 -0.56
N ALA A 11 35.16 25.91 -0.90
CA ALA A 11 35.56 25.39 -2.21
C ALA A 11 34.94 24.01 -2.50
N LEU A 12 34.88 23.11 -1.50
CA LEU A 12 34.26 21.79 -1.64
C LEU A 12 32.75 21.84 -1.93
N SER A 13 32.03 22.85 -1.40
CA SER A 13 30.59 22.98 -1.66
C SER A 13 30.26 23.30 -3.13
N PHE A 14 31.15 23.97 -3.87
CA PHE A 14 30.95 24.29 -5.29
C PHE A 14 31.09 23.07 -6.22
N PHE A 15 31.72 21.98 -5.76
CA PHE A 15 31.83 20.73 -6.52
C PHE A 15 30.73 19.72 -6.18
N SER A 16 29.74 20.10 -5.36
CA SER A 16 28.60 19.23 -5.08
C SER A 16 27.67 19.17 -6.31
N THR A 17 27.47 17.97 -6.83
CA THR A 17 26.43 17.71 -7.84
C THR A 17 25.10 17.44 -7.13
N PRO A 18 23.96 17.86 -7.70
CA PRO A 18 22.66 17.58 -7.12
C PRO A 18 22.43 16.06 -7.06
N SER A 19 22.22 15.53 -5.87
CA SER A 19 21.73 14.17 -5.69
C SER A 19 20.22 14.15 -5.94
N TYR A 20 19.82 13.53 -7.04
CA TYR A 20 18.40 13.29 -7.30
C TYR A 20 17.92 12.13 -6.44
N SER A 21 16.73 12.28 -5.84
CA SER A 21 16.05 11.24 -5.07
C SER A 21 14.85 10.72 -5.84
N THR A 22 14.49 9.46 -5.60
CA THR A 22 13.25 8.89 -6.13
C THR A 22 12.08 9.55 -5.42
N GLU A 23 11.28 10.34 -6.14
CA GLU A 23 10.06 10.89 -5.56
C GLU A 23 8.92 9.89 -5.73
N TYR A 24 8.03 9.87 -4.75
CA TYR A 24 6.86 9.00 -4.73
C TYR A 24 5.59 9.83 -4.73
N ILE A 25 4.59 9.33 -5.46
CA ILE A 25 3.21 9.80 -5.40
C ILE A 25 2.46 8.85 -4.47
N TYR A 26 1.76 9.41 -3.50
CA TYR A 26 0.94 8.67 -2.55
C TYR A 26 -0.54 8.88 -2.83
N ARG A 27 -1.35 7.84 -2.60
CA ARG A 27 -2.81 7.90 -2.64
C ARG A 27 -3.39 7.03 -1.55
N ASP A 28 -4.36 7.55 -0.83
CA ASP A 28 -5.14 6.77 0.11
C ASP A 28 -6.38 6.23 -0.60
N LEU A 29 -6.62 4.92 -0.48
CA LEU A 29 -7.75 4.23 -1.07
C LEU A 29 -8.54 3.54 0.03
N MET A 30 -9.86 3.70 0.00
CA MET A 30 -10.79 2.96 0.83
C MET A 30 -11.51 1.92 -0.04
N ALA A 31 -11.54 0.68 0.39
CA ALA A 31 -12.18 -0.41 -0.36
C ALA A 31 -12.74 -1.48 0.57
N ASN A 32 -13.52 -2.40 0.00
CA ASN A 32 -14.03 -3.57 0.71
C ASN A 32 -13.27 -4.81 0.24
N THR A 33 -12.91 -5.70 1.17
CA THR A 33 -12.39 -7.02 0.80
C THR A 33 -13.50 -7.86 0.20
N PRO A 34 -13.18 -8.75 -0.75
CA PRO A 34 -14.18 -9.66 -1.29
C PRO A 34 -14.61 -10.66 -0.19
N PRO A 35 -15.90 -11.02 -0.16
CA PRO A 35 -16.41 -12.02 0.78
C PRO A 35 -15.75 -13.39 0.59
N SER A 36 -15.73 -14.17 1.66
CA SER A 36 -15.25 -15.55 1.61
C SER A 36 -16.04 -16.35 0.57
N ALA A 37 -15.33 -17.20 -0.18
CA ALA A 37 -15.98 -18.14 -1.11
C ALA A 37 -16.84 -19.18 -0.35
N ARG A 38 -16.40 -19.57 0.86
CA ARG A 38 -17.07 -20.54 1.73
C ARG A 38 -18.06 -19.84 2.66
N CYS A 39 -19.20 -20.49 2.86
CA CYS A 39 -20.16 -20.22 3.91
C CYS A 39 -19.72 -20.97 5.17
N GLU A 40 -19.58 -20.26 6.28
CA GLU A 40 -19.09 -20.83 7.54
C GLU A 40 -19.97 -20.36 8.70
N ALA A 41 -19.88 -21.04 9.86
CA ALA A 41 -20.48 -20.50 11.08
C ALA A 41 -19.90 -19.10 11.35
N GLN A 42 -20.70 -18.20 11.90
CA GLN A 42 -20.36 -16.78 12.05
C GLN A 42 -18.95 -16.56 12.63
N ALA A 43 -18.62 -17.21 13.75
CA ALA A 43 -17.31 -17.06 14.40
C ALA A 43 -16.14 -17.45 13.47
N ASN A 44 -16.29 -18.54 12.72
CA ASN A 44 -15.27 -19.00 11.78
C ASN A 44 -15.16 -18.06 10.56
N ALA A 45 -16.30 -17.54 10.09
CA ALA A 45 -16.35 -16.61 8.98
C ALA A 45 -15.66 -15.28 9.32
N GLU A 46 -15.89 -14.77 10.54
CA GLU A 46 -15.24 -13.57 11.06
C GLU A 46 -13.72 -13.76 11.18
N GLU A 47 -13.27 -14.85 11.80
CA GLU A 47 -11.85 -15.20 11.91
C GLU A 47 -11.21 -15.30 10.52
N THR A 48 -11.89 -15.96 9.59
CA THR A 48 -11.46 -16.15 8.21
C THR A 48 -11.38 -14.83 7.44
N ALA A 49 -12.20 -13.82 7.74
CA ALA A 49 -12.13 -12.49 7.15
C ALA A 49 -10.94 -11.68 7.70
N GLN A 50 -10.64 -11.82 8.98
CA GLN A 50 -9.58 -11.07 9.68
C GLN A 50 -8.17 -11.60 9.45
N LYS A 51 -8.00 -12.75 8.76
CA LYS A 51 -6.67 -13.33 8.51
C LYS A 51 -5.72 -12.33 7.84
N THR A 52 -4.60 -12.05 8.51
CA THR A 52 -3.60 -11.05 8.08
C THR A 52 -3.11 -11.24 6.64
N TYR A 53 -2.96 -12.50 6.20
CA TYR A 53 -2.52 -12.79 4.83
C TYR A 53 -3.55 -12.32 3.79
N LYS A 54 -4.85 -12.41 4.07
CA LYS A 54 -5.91 -11.92 3.19
C LYS A 54 -5.91 -10.41 3.13
N MET A 55 -5.81 -9.77 4.30
CA MET A 55 -5.73 -8.32 4.40
C MET A 55 -4.56 -7.80 3.56
N LYS A 56 -3.35 -8.31 3.78
CA LYS A 56 -2.15 -7.93 2.99
C LYS A 56 -2.31 -8.22 1.50
N ARG A 57 -2.92 -9.34 1.12
CA ARG A 57 -3.14 -9.71 -0.30
C ARG A 57 -4.11 -8.74 -0.97
N TYR A 58 -5.24 -8.45 -0.35
CA TYR A 58 -6.25 -7.57 -0.94
C TYR A 58 -5.84 -6.10 -0.91
N SER A 59 -5.18 -5.63 0.17
CA SER A 59 -4.58 -4.29 0.21
C SER A 59 -3.60 -4.05 -0.95
N LYS A 60 -2.75 -5.04 -1.26
CA LYS A 60 -1.87 -4.97 -2.45
C LYS A 60 -2.66 -4.87 -3.75
N LYS A 61 -3.69 -5.71 -3.90
CA LYS A 61 -4.55 -5.69 -5.11
C LYS A 61 -5.28 -4.35 -5.27
N PHE A 62 -5.75 -3.73 -4.19
CA PHE A 62 -6.40 -2.42 -4.25
C PHE A 62 -5.46 -1.34 -4.78
N CYS A 63 -4.20 -1.32 -4.34
CA CYS A 63 -3.23 -0.39 -4.92
C CYS A 63 -2.98 -0.67 -6.41
N GLN A 64 -2.92 -1.94 -6.80
CA GLN A 64 -2.72 -2.33 -8.19
C GLN A 64 -3.87 -1.94 -9.13
N THR A 65 -5.10 -1.75 -8.62
CA THR A 65 -6.22 -1.26 -9.47
C THR A 65 -6.05 0.19 -9.91
N GLN A 66 -5.17 0.97 -9.27
CA GLN A 66 -4.81 2.33 -9.70
C GLN A 66 -3.93 2.35 -10.96
N GLY A 67 -3.48 1.18 -11.43
CA GLY A 67 -2.68 1.01 -12.64
C GLY A 67 -1.26 0.51 -12.34
N TYR A 68 -0.47 0.37 -13.41
CA TYR A 68 0.90 -0.12 -13.32
C TYR A 68 1.79 0.74 -12.40
N GLY A 69 2.64 0.09 -11.63
CA GLY A 69 3.60 0.70 -10.70
C GLY A 69 3.04 1.08 -9.33
N TRP A 70 1.72 1.06 -9.12
CA TRP A 70 1.13 1.32 -7.80
C TRP A 70 1.30 0.11 -6.88
N GLY A 71 1.92 0.34 -5.73
CA GLY A 71 2.15 -0.65 -4.68
C GLY A 71 1.58 -0.21 -3.34
N LEU A 72 1.41 -1.17 -2.43
CA LEU A 72 1.02 -0.91 -1.06
C LEU A 72 2.20 -0.32 -0.28
N GLU A 73 2.00 0.83 0.36
CA GLU A 73 2.93 1.38 1.33
C GLU A 73 2.58 0.90 2.74
N LYS A 74 1.37 1.21 3.19
CA LYS A 74 0.89 0.83 4.52
C LYS A 74 -0.63 0.69 4.55
N ILE A 75 -1.12 -0.10 5.49
CA ILE A 75 -2.55 -0.17 5.82
C ILE A 75 -2.77 0.84 6.94
N THR A 76 -3.61 1.84 6.70
CA THR A 76 -3.87 2.93 7.68
C THR A 76 -5.06 2.63 8.57
N ASN A 77 -6.05 1.91 8.04
CA ASN A 77 -7.22 1.44 8.80
C ASN A 77 -7.55 0.01 8.39
N THR A 78 -7.73 -0.89 9.36
CA THR A 78 -8.08 -2.29 9.12
C THR A 78 -9.56 -2.52 8.80
N GLY A 79 -10.41 -1.48 8.89
CA GLY A 79 -11.82 -1.56 8.57
C GLY A 79 -12.66 -2.30 9.62
N GLN A 80 -13.90 -2.63 9.25
CA GLN A 80 -14.86 -3.34 10.12
C GLN A 80 -15.28 -4.67 9.48
N VAL A 81 -15.48 -5.71 10.29
CA VAL A 81 -16.02 -6.97 9.78
C VAL A 81 -17.53 -6.85 9.60
N THR A 82 -18.01 -7.25 8.43
CA THR A 82 -19.43 -7.30 8.09
C THR A 82 -19.74 -8.67 7.52
N CYS A 83 -20.83 -9.28 7.97
CA CYS A 83 -21.25 -10.61 7.59
C CYS A 83 -22.62 -10.57 6.91
N ASN A 84 -22.75 -11.32 5.83
CA ASN A 84 -24.00 -11.51 5.11
C ASN A 84 -24.38 -12.99 5.15
N GLU A 85 -25.69 -13.26 5.24
CA GLU A 85 -26.22 -14.61 5.15
C GLU A 85 -25.96 -15.24 3.79
N CYS A 86 -25.73 -16.56 3.81
CA CYS A 86 -25.62 -17.33 2.59
C CYS A 86 -26.99 -17.68 2.01
N THR A 87 -27.17 -17.43 0.72
CA THR A 87 -28.41 -17.69 -0.01
C THR A 87 -28.84 -19.17 0.04
N ASP A 88 -27.87 -20.09 0.04
CA ASP A 88 -28.12 -21.52 -0.15
C ASP A 88 -28.14 -22.33 1.15
N THR A 89 -27.74 -21.75 2.28
CA THR A 89 -27.59 -22.48 3.55
C THR A 89 -27.96 -21.60 4.74
N GLN A 90 -29.11 -21.90 5.34
CA GLN A 90 -29.59 -21.22 6.54
C GLN A 90 -28.60 -21.40 7.70
N GLY A 91 -28.31 -20.29 8.40
CA GLY A 91 -27.41 -20.26 9.55
C GLY A 91 -25.91 -20.12 9.23
N LEU A 92 -25.50 -20.17 7.96
CA LEU A 92 -24.12 -19.90 7.55
C LEU A 92 -23.95 -18.48 7.03
N GLN A 93 -22.78 -17.90 7.32
CA GLN A 93 -22.43 -16.52 7.04
C GLN A 93 -21.20 -16.43 6.12
N LYS A 94 -21.15 -15.36 5.34
CA LYS A 94 -19.97 -14.91 4.58
C LYS A 94 -19.55 -13.55 5.10
N CYS A 95 -18.41 -13.49 5.75
CA CYS A 95 -17.86 -12.25 6.29
C CYS A 95 -16.78 -11.66 5.38
N TYR A 96 -16.70 -10.35 5.41
CA TYR A 96 -15.67 -9.55 4.74
C TYR A 96 -15.33 -8.33 5.60
N ILE A 97 -14.17 -7.74 5.33
CA ILE A 97 -13.78 -6.45 5.89
C ILE A 97 -14.29 -5.34 4.97
N LYS A 98 -15.06 -4.42 5.55
CA LYS A 98 -15.59 -3.20 4.95
C LYS A 98 -14.71 -2.01 5.33
N ASP A 99 -14.58 -1.05 4.40
CA ASP A 99 -13.94 0.25 4.63
C ASP A 99 -12.48 0.13 5.11
N ILE A 100 -11.71 -0.78 4.53
CA ILE A 100 -10.26 -0.85 4.76
C ILE A 100 -9.58 0.29 3.99
N THR A 101 -8.79 1.09 4.71
CA THR A 101 -8.03 2.20 4.13
C THR A 101 -6.56 1.81 3.97
N VAL A 102 -6.05 1.97 2.77
CA VAL A 102 -4.68 1.65 2.40
C VAL A 102 -4.01 2.86 1.77
N GLN A 103 -2.77 3.11 2.15
CA GLN A 103 -1.92 4.07 1.46
C GLN A 103 -1.13 3.33 0.40
N CYS A 104 -1.33 3.75 -0.84
CA CYS A 104 -0.64 3.27 -2.02
C CYS A 104 0.44 4.26 -2.42
N LYS A 105 1.56 3.76 -2.94
CA LYS A 105 2.63 4.58 -3.50
C LYS A 105 3.02 4.13 -4.90
N ARG A 106 3.48 5.08 -5.71
CA ARG A 106 4.12 4.84 -7.00
C ARG A 106 5.27 5.81 -7.18
N ILE A 107 6.34 5.40 -7.87
CA ILE A 107 7.40 6.33 -8.29
C ILE A 107 6.80 7.41 -9.20
N LYS A 108 7.18 8.67 -8.98
CA LYS A 108 6.74 9.78 -9.81
C LYS A 108 7.40 9.69 -11.19
N PRO A 109 6.64 9.79 -12.31
CA PRO A 109 7.22 9.85 -13.63
C PRO A 109 8.26 10.97 -13.75
N GLY A 110 9.42 10.64 -14.34
CA GLY A 110 10.53 11.57 -14.52
C GLY A 110 11.55 11.63 -13.38
N THR A 111 11.40 10.84 -12.30
CA THR A 111 12.39 10.81 -11.21
C THR A 111 13.38 9.67 -11.33
N VAL A 112 14.52 9.79 -10.66
CA VAL A 112 15.53 8.73 -10.62
C VAL A 112 14.96 7.41 -10.09
N GLY A 113 15.42 6.31 -10.65
CA GLY A 113 14.89 4.97 -10.36
C GLY A 113 13.71 4.56 -11.24
N MET A 114 13.05 5.49 -11.94
CA MET A 114 12.18 5.16 -13.06
C MET A 114 13.06 5.06 -14.32
N LEU A 115 13.47 3.85 -14.72
CA LEU A 115 14.13 3.61 -16.00
C LEU A 115 13.07 3.28 -17.06
N PRO A 116 12.60 4.24 -17.88
CA PRO A 116 11.74 3.93 -19.00
C PRO A 116 12.56 3.16 -20.06
N GLY A 117 12.16 1.91 -20.33
CA GLY A 117 12.42 1.27 -21.63
C GLY A 117 13.87 0.93 -22.00
N LYS A 118 14.76 0.64 -21.04
CA LYS A 118 15.97 -0.16 -21.32
C LYS A 118 15.83 -1.51 -20.64
N GLY A 119 15.05 -2.39 -21.27
CA GLY A 119 15.16 -3.84 -21.13
C GLY A 119 16.14 -4.39 -22.13
#